data_AF-A0A1G3L879-F1
#
_entry.id   AF-A0A1G3L879-F1
#
_cell.length_a   1.000
_cell.length_b   1.000
_cell.length_c   1.000
_cell.angle_alpha   90.00
_cell.angle_beta   90.00
_cell.angle_gamma   90.00
#
_symmetry.space_group_name_H-M   'P 1'
#
loop_
_entity.id
_entity.type
_entity.pdbx_description
1 polymer ?
#
loop_
_entity_poly.entity_id
_entity_poly.type
_entity_poly.pdbx_seq_one_letter_code
_entity_poly.pdbx_strand_id
1 'polypeptide(L)' 'MKKDQNRQIYYKILKNMTPEQKLLKSFELSEYSKQLCLAGLRQKYPDLSETEIKKIYLKIVEKCHNNNY' A
#
# COMPACT_ATOMS: atom_id res chain seq x y z
N MET A 1 21.56 -13.14 -9.76
CA MET A 1 21.39 -12.56 -11.12
C MET A 1 20.01 -11.94 -11.38
N LYS A 2 18.85 -12.58 -11.10
CA LYS A 2 17.51 -11.98 -11.37
C LYS A 2 17.12 -10.79 -10.47
N LYS A 3 17.51 -10.78 -9.18
CA LYS A 3 17.17 -9.68 -8.24
C LYS A 3 17.83 -8.35 -8.63
N ASP A 4 19.05 -8.40 -9.12
CA ASP A 4 19.82 -7.19 -9.45
C ASP A 4 19.27 -6.47 -10.68
N GLN A 5 18.74 -7.20 -11.65
CA GLN A 5 18.11 -6.63 -12.85
C GLN A 5 16.82 -5.88 -12.50
N ASN A 6 15.93 -6.47 -11.69
CA ASN A 6 14.70 -5.80 -11.27
C ASN A 6 14.97 -4.54 -10.45
N ARG A 7 16.00 -4.57 -9.59
CA ARG A 7 16.42 -3.41 -8.81
C ARG A 7 16.94 -2.28 -9.70
N GLN A 8 17.72 -2.59 -10.74
CA GLN A 8 18.20 -1.60 -11.70
C GLN A 8 17.05 -0.96 -12.49
N ILE A 9 16.08 -1.76 -12.94
CA ILE A 9 14.88 -1.27 -13.64
C ILE A 9 14.06 -0.36 -12.73
N TYR A 10 13.84 -0.77 -11.48
CA TYR A 10 13.14 0.03 -10.47
C TYR A 10 13.76 1.41 -10.28
N TYR A 11 15.09 1.47 -10.07
CA TYR A 11 15.76 2.77 -9.91
C TYR A 11 15.74 3.61 -11.19
N LYS A 12 15.82 2.98 -12.37
CA LYS A 12 15.71 3.70 -13.64
C LYS A 12 14.35 4.36 -13.80
N ILE A 13 13.27 3.62 -13.47
CA ILE A 13 11.90 4.16 -13.48
C ILE A 13 11.78 5.33 -12.50
N LEU A 14 12.23 5.16 -11.26
CA LEU A 14 12.17 6.23 -10.25
C LEU A 14 12.98 7.47 -10.62
N LYS A 15 14.14 7.31 -11.26
CA LYS A 15 14.96 8.44 -11.72
C LYS A 15 14.28 9.22 -12.85
N ASN A 16 13.52 8.54 -13.69
CA ASN A 16 12.84 9.16 -14.82
C ASN A 16 11.49 9.81 -14.44
N MET A 17 10.98 9.59 -13.23
CA MET A 17 9.76 10.24 -12.75
C MET A 17 10.05 11.64 -12.18
N THR A 18 9.23 12.61 -12.57
CA THR A 18 9.20 13.94 -11.91
C THR A 18 8.67 13.81 -10.48
N PRO A 19 8.88 14.82 -9.61
CA PRO A 19 8.30 14.85 -8.27
C PRO A 19 6.77 14.64 -8.26
N GLU A 20 6.05 15.26 -9.20
CA GLU A 20 4.60 15.14 -9.34
C GLU A 20 4.18 13.72 -9.71
N GLN A 21 4.90 13.09 -10.64
CA GLN A 21 4.65 11.70 -11.03
C GLN A 21 4.90 10.74 -9.88
N LYS A 22 5.94 10.97 -9.07
CA LYS A 22 6.19 10.19 -7.85
C LYS A 22 5.06 10.33 -6.85
N LEU A 23 4.57 11.56 -6.63
CA LEU A 23 3.46 11.81 -5.72
C LEU A 23 2.18 11.11 -6.20
N LEU A 24 1.82 11.26 -7.47
CA LEU A 24 0.68 10.57 -8.07
C LEU A 24 0.81 9.04 -7.94
N LYS A 25 1.99 8.49 -8.20
CA LYS A 25 2.22 7.05 -8.05
C LYS A 25 2.07 6.60 -6.61
N SER A 26 2.48 7.42 -5.64
CA SER A 26 2.29 7.12 -4.23
C SER A 26 0.81 7.05 -3.84
N PHE A 27 -0.03 7.94 -4.37
CA PHE A 27 -1.48 7.88 -4.16
C PHE A 27 -2.10 6.65 -4.80
N GLU A 28 -1.75 6.33 -6.04
CA GLU A 28 -2.21 5.13 -6.75
C GLU A 28 -1.88 3.85 -5.95
N LEU A 29 -0.63 3.72 -5.50
CA LEU A 29 -0.18 2.56 -4.72
C LEU A 29 -0.84 2.49 -3.34
N SER A 30 -1.12 3.64 -2.72
CA SER A 30 -1.79 3.71 -1.42
C SER A 30 -3.24 3.22 -1.51
N GLU A 31 -3.97 3.67 -2.53
CA GLU A 31 -5.35 3.22 -2.75
C GLU A 31 -5.40 1.74 -3.12
N TYR A 32 -4.49 1.27 -3.99
CA TYR A 32 -4.42 -0.14 -4.35
C TYR A 32 -4.13 -1.04 -3.14
N SER A 33 -3.18 -0.63 -2.28
CA SER A 33 -2.84 -1.36 -1.06
C SER A 33 -4.00 -1.41 -0.06
N LYS A 34 -4.77 -0.31 0.05
CA LYS A 34 -5.99 -0.27 0.87
C LYS A 34 -7.04 -1.26 0.35
N GLN A 35 -7.28 -1.31 -0.95
CA GLN A 35 -8.24 -2.24 -1.55
C GLN A 35 -7.84 -3.70 -1.30
N LEU A 36 -6.57 -4.04 -1.50
CA LEU A 36 -6.05 -5.37 -1.21
C LEU A 36 -6.20 -5.73 0.28
N CYS A 37 -5.93 -4.78 1.18
CA CYS A 37 -6.11 -4.98 2.61
C CYS A 37 -7.57 -5.29 2.96
N LEU A 38 -8.52 -4.48 2.46
CA LEU A 38 -9.94 -4.68 2.69
C LEU A 38 -10.45 -6.01 2.11
N ALA A 39 -10.01 -6.38 0.90
CA ALA A 39 -10.34 -7.67 0.30
C ALA A 39 -9.83 -8.85 1.15
N GLY A 40 -8.59 -8.77 1.64
CA GLY A 40 -8.05 -9.78 2.56
C GLY A 40 -8.79 -9.86 3.89
N LEU A 41 -9.22 -8.71 4.45
CA LEU A 41 -10.04 -8.68 5.67
C LEU A 41 -11.41 -9.30 5.44
N ARG A 42 -12.05 -9.03 4.31
CA ARG A 42 -13.34 -9.63 3.91
C ARG A 42 -13.24 -11.14 3.76
N GLN A 43 -12.17 -11.63 3.16
CA GLN A 43 -11.92 -13.08 3.04
C GLN A 43 -11.68 -13.73 4.41
N LYS A 44 -10.95 -13.05 5.30
CA LYS A 44 -10.60 -13.58 6.62
C LYS A 44 -11.76 -13.56 7.61
N TYR A 45 -12.66 -12.58 7.48
CA TYR A 45 -13.77 -12.32 8.39
C TYR A 45 -15.08 -12.15 7.62
N PRO A 46 -15.63 -13.23 7.03
CA PRO A 46 -16.82 -13.15 6.17
C PRO A 46 -18.07 -12.67 6.91
N ASP A 47 -18.20 -12.98 8.20
CA ASP A 47 -19.41 -12.68 8.98
C ASP A 47 -19.41 -11.29 9.64
N LEU A 48 -18.29 -10.56 9.58
CA LEU A 48 -18.20 -9.23 10.19
C LEU A 48 -18.85 -8.15 9.32
N SER A 49 -19.53 -7.22 9.97
CA SER A 49 -20.11 -6.05 9.29
C SER A 49 -19.03 -5.13 8.70
N GLU A 50 -19.42 -4.27 7.75
CA GLU A 50 -18.55 -3.18 7.24
C GLU A 50 -17.95 -2.31 8.33
N THR A 51 -18.70 -2.05 9.39
CA THR A 51 -18.21 -1.22 10.49
C THR A 51 -17.09 -1.91 11.29
N GLU A 52 -17.18 -3.23 11.47
CA GLU A 52 -16.19 -4.01 12.20
C GLU A 52 -14.92 -4.21 11.37
N ILE A 53 -15.07 -4.49 10.07
CA ILE A 53 -13.93 -4.53 9.14
C ILE A 53 -13.22 -3.18 9.11
N LYS A 54 -13.96 -2.06 9.05
CA LYS A 54 -13.38 -0.73 9.11
C LYS A 54 -12.60 -0.48 10.40
N LYS A 55 -13.12 -0.92 11.57
CA LYS A 55 -12.40 -0.82 12.85
C LYS A 55 -11.08 -1.60 12.81
N ILE A 56 -11.07 -2.80 12.24
CA ILE A 56 -9.84 -3.61 12.10
C ILE A 56 -8.85 -2.92 11.15
N TYR A 57 -9.32 -2.42 10.01
CA TYR A 57 -8.50 -1.67 9.05
C TYR A 57 -7.82 -0.47 9.71
N LEU A 58 -8.56 0.34 10.48
CA LEU A 58 -8.00 1.50 11.17
C LEU A 58 -6.89 1.12 12.16
N LYS A 59 -7.04 0.02 12.91
CA LYS A 59 -5.99 -0.50 13.80
C LYS A 59 -4.73 -0.95 13.04
N ILE A 60 -4.88 -1.44 11.80
CA ILE A 60 -3.73 -1.80 10.95
C ILE A 60 -3.02 -0.52 10.51
N VAL A 61 -3.76 0.49 10.03
CA VAL A 61 -3.20 1.78 9.59
C VAL A 61 -2.44 2.46 10.73
N GLU A 62 -2.98 2.45 11.95
CA GLU A 62 -2.34 2.99 13.14
C GLU A 62 -0.96 2.35 13.39
N LYS A 63 -0.84 1.02 13.22
CA LYS A 63 0.44 0.31 13.34
C LYS A 63 1.43 0.63 12.22
N CYS A 64 0.93 0.98 11.04
CA CYS A 64 1.76 1.34 9.89
C CYS A 64 2.24 2.80 9.96
N HIS A 65 1.71 3.60 10.88
CA HIS A 65 2.16 4.98 11.06
C HIS A 65 3.60 4.99 11.55
N ASN A 66 4.51 5.45 10.70
CA ASN A 66 5.92 5.61 11.07
C ASN A 66 6.03 6.84 11.97
N ASN A 67 6.15 6.63 13.29
CA ASN A 67 6.29 7.70 14.29
C ASN A 67 7.68 8.39 14.29
N ASN A 68 8.49 8.21 13.23
CA ASN A 68 9.83 8.77 13.09
C ASN A 68 9.78 10.23 12.57
N TYR A 69 8.99 11.08 13.24
CA TYR A 69 9.00 12.53 13.05
C TYR A 69 9.81 13.21 14.15
#